data_AF-A0A7K8NK60-F1
#
_entry.id   AF-A0A7K8NK60-F1
#
_cell.length_a   1.000
_cell.length_b   1.000
_cell.length_c   1.000
_cell.angle_alpha   90.00
_cell.angle_beta   90.00
_cell.angle_gamma   90.00
#
_symmetry.space_group_name_H-M   'P 1'
#
loop_
_entity.id
_entity.type
_entity.pdbx_description
1 polymer ?
#
loop_
_entity_poly.entity_id
_entity_poly.type
_entity_poly.pdbx_seq_one_letter_code
_entity_poly.pdbx_strand_id
1 'polypeptide(L)'
;CVPLEEQSQQLFAFEWESPTTGRKMQLHWTVLPQGFKNSPTIFGYVLAKELELWHSKKDTTTLLQYVHDILLGADMIEECRETSISLLNFWGTAGYRVSQKKVQIIKESVTYLGFEIS
;
A
#
# COMPACT_ATOMS: atom_id res chain seq x y z
N CYS A 1 -6.40 0.43 2.50
CA CYS A 1 -6.14 0.17 3.93
C CYS A 1 -6.70 -1.19 4.28
N VAL A 2 -6.09 -1.94 5.21
CA VAL A 2 -6.53 -3.30 5.58
C VAL A 2 -7.56 -3.19 6.71
N PRO A 3 -8.82 -3.67 6.53
CA PRO A 3 -9.83 -3.68 7.58
C PRO A 3 -9.44 -4.63 8.73
N LEU A 4 -9.86 -4.31 9.94
CA LEU A 4 -9.80 -5.25 11.07
C LEU A 4 -11.13 -5.98 11.23
N GLU A 5 -11.06 -7.27 11.50
CA GLU A 5 -12.21 -8.05 11.97
C GLU A 5 -12.76 -7.46 13.28
N GLU A 6 -14.09 -7.38 13.40
CA GLU A 6 -14.77 -6.73 14.54
C GLU A 6 -14.29 -7.26 15.90
N GLN A 7 -14.08 -8.57 16.02
CA GLN A 7 -13.57 -9.19 17.25
C GLN A 7 -12.15 -8.73 17.62
N SER A 8 -11.33 -8.40 16.62
CA SER A 8 -9.96 -7.93 16.82
C SER A 8 -9.88 -6.44 17.13
N GLN A 9 -10.94 -5.65 16.87
CA GLN A 9 -10.92 -4.19 17.07
C GLN A 9 -10.71 -3.82 18.54
N GLN A 10 -11.32 -4.57 19.46
CA GLN A 10 -11.20 -4.33 20.91
C GLN A 10 -9.77 -4.49 21.43
N LEU A 11 -8.92 -5.28 20.75
CA LEU A 11 -7.49 -5.44 21.11
C LEU A 11 -6.70 -4.14 20.94
N PHE A 12 -7.20 -3.22 20.11
CA PHE A 12 -6.56 -1.95 19.80
C PHE A 12 -7.34 -0.75 20.36
N ALA A 13 -8.09 -0.96 21.45
CA ALA A 13 -8.80 0.11 22.12
C ALA A 13 -7.85 1.04 22.89
N PHE A 14 -8.21 2.32 22.96
CA PHE A 14 -7.52 3.35 23.74
C PHE A 14 -8.51 4.33 24.37
N GLU A 15 -8.11 4.98 25.46
CA GLU A 15 -8.90 6.03 26.10
C GLU A 15 -8.55 7.40 25.48
N TRP A 16 -9.58 8.17 25.16
CA TRP A 16 -9.44 9.56 24.77
C TRP A 16 -10.24 10.45 25.72
N GLU A 17 -9.60 11.52 26.19
CA GLU A 17 -10.21 12.54 27.02
C GLU A 17 -10.36 13.83 26.22
N SER A 18 -11.57 14.38 26.23
CA SER A 18 -11.87 15.65 25.56
C SER A 18 -11.13 16.80 26.24
N PRO A 19 -10.27 17.56 25.53
CA PRO A 19 -9.57 18.70 26.12
C PRO A 19 -10.50 19.84 26.50
N THR A 20 -11.71 19.89 25.92
CA THR A 20 -12.70 20.95 26.17
C THR A 20 -13.65 20.60 27.32
N THR A 21 -14.02 19.32 27.47
CA THR A 21 -15.08 18.89 28.39
C THR A 21 -14.61 17.93 29.49
N GLY A 22 -13.37 17.42 29.43
CA GLY A 22 -12.86 16.40 30.35
C GLY A 22 -13.55 15.04 30.24
N ARG A 23 -14.44 14.86 29.26
CA ARG A 23 -15.17 13.59 29.09
C ARG A 23 -14.24 12.53 28.50
N LYS A 24 -14.13 11.41 29.22
CA LYS A 24 -13.42 10.21 28.79
C LYS A 24 -14.31 9.31 27.95
N MET A 25 -13.76 8.74 26.88
CA MET A 25 -14.39 7.70 26.07
C MET A 25 -13.36 6.69 25.60
N GLN A 26 -13.80 5.46 25.34
CA GLN A 26 -12.98 4.45 24.71
C GLN A 26 -13.23 4.47 23.21
N LEU A 27 -12.14 4.48 22.43
CA LEU A 27 -12.14 4.37 20.98
C LEU A 27 -11.31 3.14 20.59
N HIS A 28 -11.52 2.63 19.38
CA HIS A 28 -10.72 1.54 18.83
C HIS A 28 -10.50 1.75 17.33
N TRP A 29 -9.49 1.09 16.80
CA TRP A 29 -9.21 1.12 15.36
C TRP A 29 -10.13 0.14 14.62
N THR A 30 -10.63 0.55 13.45
CA THR A 30 -11.40 -0.31 12.52
C THR A 30 -10.55 -0.82 11.36
N VAL A 31 -9.32 -0.31 11.24
CA VAL A 31 -8.31 -0.70 10.26
C VAL A 31 -7.00 -1.01 10.99
N LEU A 32 -6.13 -1.76 10.33
CA LEU A 32 -4.85 -2.18 10.87
C LEU A 32 -4.03 -0.97 11.39
N PRO A 33 -3.75 -0.88 12.71
CA PRO A 33 -3.18 0.32 13.30
C PRO A 33 -1.68 0.45 12.99
N GLN A 34 -1.23 1.71 12.96
CA GLN A 34 0.19 2.02 12.94
C GLN A 34 0.82 1.68 14.30
N GLY A 35 2.03 1.12 14.28
CA GLY A 35 2.76 0.75 15.50
C GLY A 35 2.51 -0.69 15.96
N PHE A 36 1.51 -1.39 15.42
CA PHE A 36 1.39 -2.83 15.65
C PHE A 36 2.49 -3.60 14.90
N LYS A 37 3.22 -4.46 15.63
CA LYS A 37 4.41 -5.18 15.15
C LYS A 37 4.19 -5.90 13.83
N ASN A 38 3.06 -6.56 13.66
CA ASN A 38 2.79 -7.37 12.47
C ASN A 38 2.12 -6.57 11.34
N SER A 39 1.84 -5.28 11.53
CA SER A 39 1.19 -4.47 10.50
C SER A 39 1.93 -4.46 9.16
N PRO A 40 3.27 -4.30 9.11
CA PRO A 40 4.00 -4.36 7.85
C PRO A 40 3.86 -5.70 7.13
N THR A 41 3.96 -6.81 7.87
CA THR A 41 3.84 -8.16 7.30
C THR A 41 2.44 -8.44 6.79
N ILE A 42 1.40 -8.08 7.56
CA ILE A 42 0.00 -8.27 7.17
C ILE A 42 -0.32 -7.42 5.93
N PHE A 43 0.08 -6.15 5.93
CA PHE A 43 -0.15 -5.28 4.78
C PHE A 43 0.58 -5.78 3.53
N GLY A 44 1.85 -6.16 3.67
CA GLY A 44 2.64 -6.74 2.57
C GLY A 44 1.99 -7.98 1.99
N TYR A 45 1.52 -8.90 2.85
CA TYR A 45 0.81 -10.11 2.41
C TYR A 45 -0.48 -9.78 1.66
N VAL A 46 -1.32 -8.89 2.21
CA VAL A 46 -2.58 -8.50 1.56
C VAL A 46 -2.32 -7.85 0.20
N LEU A 47 -1.38 -6.90 0.12
CA LEU A 47 -1.05 -6.25 -1.14
C LEU A 47 -0.44 -7.23 -2.16
N ALA A 48 0.35 -8.21 -1.71
CA ALA A 48 0.87 -9.26 -2.59
C ALA A 48 -0.27 -10.09 -3.19
N LYS A 49 -1.27 -10.46 -2.38
CA LYS A 49 -2.47 -11.16 -2.86
C LYS A 49 -3.28 -10.35 -3.87
N GLU A 50 -3.42 -9.04 -3.66
CA GLU A 50 -4.06 -8.16 -4.63
C GLU A 50 -3.28 -8.10 -5.95
N LEU A 51 -1.94 -8.06 -5.89
CA LEU A 51 -1.09 -8.05 -7.08
C LEU A 51 -1.12 -9.38 -7.84
N GLU A 52 -1.24 -10.51 -7.14
CA GLU A 52 -1.48 -11.83 -7.76
C GLU A 52 -2.79 -11.83 -8.58
N LEU A 53 -3.84 -11.15 -8.09
CA LEU A 53 -5.13 -11.03 -8.79
C LEU A 53 -5.08 -10.08 -9.99
N TRP A 54 -4.28 -9.02 -9.90
CA TRP A 54 -4.15 -8.03 -10.97
C TRP A 54 -3.58 -8.61 -12.27
N HIS A 55 -2.77 -9.66 -12.18
CA HIS A 55 -2.18 -10.43 -13.29
C HIS A 55 -1.73 -9.55 -14.47
N SER A 56 -0.47 -9.08 -14.44
CA SER A 56 0.13 -8.35 -15.56
C SER A 56 -0.08 -9.13 -16.86
N LYS A 57 -0.71 -8.49 -17.86
CA LYS A 57 -0.95 -9.09 -19.17
C LYS A 57 0.33 -9.38 -19.97
N LYS A 58 1.51 -8.98 -19.47
CA LYS A 58 2.77 -9.03 -20.19
C LYS A 58 3.86 -9.69 -19.33
N ASP A 59 4.43 -10.77 -19.86
CA ASP A 59 5.57 -11.51 -19.27
C ASP A 59 6.88 -10.69 -19.27
N THR A 60 6.89 -9.54 -19.94
CA THR A 60 8.05 -8.64 -20.08
C THR A 60 8.20 -7.62 -18.96
N THR A 61 7.23 -7.54 -18.03
CA THR A 61 7.26 -6.57 -16.93
C THR A 61 7.66 -7.23 -15.61
N THR A 62 8.65 -6.66 -14.94
CA THR A 62 9.07 -7.06 -13.59
C THR A 62 8.40 -6.17 -12.54
N LEU A 63 7.87 -6.80 -11.49
CA LEU A 63 7.24 -6.13 -10.35
C LEU A 63 7.94 -6.57 -9.06
N LEU A 64 8.45 -5.60 -8.30
CA LEU A 64 9.00 -5.82 -6.96
C LEU A 64 8.14 -5.10 -5.91
N GLN A 65 7.89 -5.80 -4.81
CA GLN A 65 7.12 -5.30 -3.68
C GLN A 65 7.93 -5.42 -2.39
N TYR A 66 7.94 -4.32 -1.62
CA TYR A 66 8.39 -4.31 -0.25
C TYR A 66 7.38 -3.58 0.62
N VAL A 67 6.56 -4.34 1.35
CA VAL A 67 5.45 -3.83 2.16
C VAL A 67 4.49 -2.97 1.32
N HIS A 68 4.72 -1.66 1.26
CA HIS A 68 3.92 -0.67 0.55
C HIS A 68 4.69 0.03 -0.59
N ASP A 69 5.99 -0.21 -0.71
CA ASP A 69 6.84 0.33 -1.78
C ASP A 69 6.86 -0.64 -2.96
N ILE A 70 6.42 -0.17 -4.12
CA ILE A 70 6.34 -0.95 -5.35
C ILE A 70 7.29 -0.37 -6.39
N LEU A 71 8.03 -1.25 -7.06
CA LEU A 71 8.80 -0.96 -8.25
C LEU A 71 8.25 -1.78 -9.42
N LEU A 72 7.96 -1.11 -10.53
CA LEU A 72 7.54 -1.72 -11.77
C LEU A 72 8.53 -1.30 -12.86
N GLY A 73 9.09 -2.25 -13.59
CA GLY A 73 10.03 -2.00 -14.68
C GLY A 73 9.80 -2.94 -15.85
N ALA A 74 10.09 -2.48 -17.07
CA ALA A 74 10.03 -3.27 -18.29
C ALA A 74 11.13 -2.81 -19.24
N ASP A 75 11.50 -3.66 -20.19
CA ASP A 75 12.55 -3.37 -21.18
C ASP A 75 12.16 -2.22 -22.14
N MET A 76 10.86 -2.07 -22.41
CA MET A 76 10.32 -1.02 -23.30
C MET A 76 9.48 0.00 -22.53
N ILE A 77 9.65 1.28 -22.85
CA ILE A 77 8.95 2.41 -22.23
C ILE A 77 7.43 2.28 -22.39
N GLU A 78 6.97 1.88 -23.58
CA GLU A 78 5.57 1.70 -23.90
C GLU A 78 4.93 0.63 -23.02
N GLU A 79 5.63 -0.48 -22.77
CA GLU A 79 5.16 -1.54 -21.89
C GLU A 79 5.11 -1.10 -20.44
N CYS A 80 6.18 -0.46 -19.96
CA CYS A 80 6.22 0.11 -18.62
C CYS A 80 5.06 1.09 -18.41
N ARG A 81 4.75 1.92 -19.42
CA ARG A 81 3.65 2.89 -19.38
C ARG A 81 2.28 2.21 -19.34
N GLU A 82 2.01 1.28 -20.24
CA GLU A 82 0.72 0.57 -20.29
C GLU A 82 0.47 -0.22 -19.01
N THR A 83 1.48 -0.95 -18.53
CA THR A 83 1.40 -1.74 -17.32
C THR A 83 1.25 -0.86 -16.07
N SER A 84 1.95 0.29 -16.01
CA SER A 84 1.77 1.29 -14.94
C SER A 84 0.34 1.83 -14.89
N ILE A 85 -0.26 2.18 -16.03
CA ILE A 85 -1.64 2.67 -16.11
C ILE A 85 -2.61 1.58 -15.65
N SER A 86 -2.42 0.34 -16.10
CA SER A 86 -3.24 -0.79 -15.69
C SER A 86 -3.20 -1.00 -14.17
N LEU A 87 -1.99 -0.97 -13.57
CA LEU A 87 -1.79 -1.14 -12.14
C LEU A 87 -2.46 -0.03 -11.33
N LEU A 88 -2.27 1.23 -11.74
CA LEU A 88 -2.86 2.39 -11.06
C LEU A 88 -4.40 2.36 -11.12
N ASN A 89 -4.97 1.96 -12.26
CA ASN A 89 -6.41 1.80 -12.39
C ASN A 89 -6.94 0.67 -11.49
N PHE A 90 -6.28 -0.49 -11.49
CA PHE A 90 -6.64 -1.62 -10.63
C PHE A 90 -6.65 -1.21 -9.14
N TRP A 91 -5.57 -0.58 -8.67
CA TRP A 91 -5.49 -0.06 -7.31
C TRP A 91 -6.53 1.01 -7.00
N GLY A 92 -6.82 1.89 -7.96
CA GLY A 92 -7.87 2.90 -7.84
C GLY A 92 -9.24 2.27 -7.57
N THR A 93 -9.59 1.23 -8.33
CA THR A 93 -10.82 0.45 -8.16
C THR A 93 -10.85 -0.32 -6.84
N ALA A 94 -9.72 -0.90 -6.42
CA ALA A 94 -9.58 -1.60 -5.14
C ALA A 94 -9.47 -0.65 -3.92
N GLY A 95 -9.53 0.66 -4.12
CA GLY A 95 -9.53 1.66 -3.03
C GLY A 95 -8.14 1.98 -2.45
N TYR A 96 -7.07 1.51 -3.08
CA TYR A 96 -5.70 1.92 -2.75
C TYR A 96 -5.43 3.35 -3.23
N ARG A 97 -4.41 3.97 -2.63
CA ARG A 97 -4.00 5.35 -2.92
C ARG A 97 -2.49 5.40 -3.06
N VAL A 98 -2.03 6.09 -4.09
CA VAL A 98 -0.61 6.30 -4.38
C VAL A 98 -0.26 7.78 -4.15
N SER A 99 0.90 8.05 -3.57
CA SER A 99 1.35 9.42 -3.31
C SER A 99 1.80 10.10 -4.60
N GLN A 100 1.00 11.04 -5.12
CA GLN A 100 1.36 11.84 -6.30
C GLN A 100 2.68 12.63 -6.13
N LYS A 101 3.02 13.03 -4.90
CA LYS A 101 4.25 13.78 -4.62
C LYS A 101 5.51 12.92 -4.70
N LYS A 102 5.40 11.61 -4.47
CA LYS A 102 6.54 10.69 -4.37
C LYS A 102 6.66 9.73 -5.54
N VAL A 103 5.63 9.65 -6.39
CA VAL A 103 5.62 8.73 -7.52
C VAL A 103 6.72 9.08 -8.54
N GLN A 104 7.41 8.06 -9.04
CA GLN A 104 8.44 8.18 -10.07
C GLN A 104 7.93 7.46 -11.32
N ILE A 105 7.32 8.21 -12.24
CA ILE A 105 6.63 7.65 -13.42
C ILE A 105 7.57 7.68 -14.62
N ILE A 106 7.75 6.51 -15.26
CA ILE A 106 8.46 6.32 -16.54
C ILE A 106 9.80 7.07 -16.56
N LYS A 107 10.74 6.57 -15.77
CA LYS A 107 12.12 7.06 -15.69
C LYS A 107 13.08 5.91 -15.95
N GLU A 108 14.20 6.23 -16.57
CA GLU A 108 15.33 5.29 -16.76
C GLU A 108 16.05 5.03 -15.44
N SER A 109 16.21 6.05 -14.58
CA SER A 109 16.73 5.90 -13.22
C SER A 109 15.69 6.26 -12.16
N VAL A 110 15.56 5.40 -11.15
CA VAL A 110 14.65 5.58 -10.00
C VAL A 110 15.34 5.24 -8.69
N THR A 111 14.87 5.86 -7.60
CA THR A 111 15.27 5.44 -6.24
C THR A 111 14.24 4.47 -5.67
N TYR A 112 14.68 3.28 -5.26
CA TYR A 112 13.84 2.27 -4.60
C TYR A 112 14.54 1.74 -3.34
N LEU A 113 13.88 1.84 -2.19
CA LEU A 113 14.41 1.41 -0.88
C LEU A 113 15.81 2.00 -0.54
N GLY A 114 16.11 3.19 -1.04
CA GLY A 114 17.40 3.87 -0.83
C GLY A 114 18.48 3.52 -1.85
N PHE A 115 18.20 2.66 -2.83
CA PHE A 115 19.11 2.32 -3.91
C PHE A 115 18.69 3.02 -5.21
N GLU A 116 19.68 3.51 -5.96
CA GLU A 116 19.47 3.97 -7.33
C GLU A 116 19.47 2.75 -8.27
N ILE A 117 18.45 2.66 -9.11
CA ILE A 117 18.26 1.59 -10.09
C ILE A 117 18.20 2.25 -11.46
N SER A 118 19.05 1.80 -12.38
CA SER A 118 19.21 2.29 -13.75
C SER A 118 19.34 1.15 -14.74
#